data_AF-A0A5N8T8F2-F1
#
_entry.id   AF-A0A5N8T8F2-F1
#
_cell.length_a   1.000
_cell.length_b   1.000
_cell.length_c   1.000
_cell.angle_alpha   90.00
_cell.angle_beta   90.00
_cell.angle_gamma   90.00
#
_symmetry.space_group_name_H-M   'P 1'
#
loop_
_entity.id
_entity.type
_entity.pdbx_description
1 polymer ?
#
loop_
_entity_poly.entity_id
_entity_poly.type
_entity_poly.pdbx_seq_one_letter_code
_entity_poly.pdbx_strand_id
1 'polypeptide(L)'
;MKRIIAVLLSVFSGLVSSYALAENETTFSTEQGIAGVACIISDPAGRLLLVKDTVTGRYGLPGGRVNLAESPSRALAREVFEETAIRVTVGNVYHQDERGVLFACQSQAPLPVVSTAEGVGLLPAWRAPHFASEVEQARLVPRAHAQDYRYRFRDRRDLLWSLAARTPSSDVSALADFSALAPVFYVSQYRWVAGIQTAVQQMSEAASSTVTAVFRLVNTLGETAFYIALLPLFLVFRGHKSALSLLFLLISAAAVSTTLKSGFAMPRPFYLWPELQIGQASGFTVPSGHTLLAAAVMTAWYLKRRVTHPPAYSALAMTLLVIVLMGLNRMYLGVHFASDVVIGALVGSSVAWATVKLDAVTVGNERPMLTTGRIWFLACLIMALLALALKLPNLVYLSALAAGVYTGQVWHKLFPSHKPASQLNGKLLTLAWIFFGIAAIIGTAWGVAQLTGLSWIVLIVVSMAAWSLGPWVLIASPELAKWSGKRLGWREW
;
A
#
# COMPACT_ATOMS: atom_id res chain seq x y z
N MET A 1 -16.82 5.39 -30.66
CA MET A 1 -16.89 5.40 -29.18
C MET A 1 -16.84 4.00 -28.56
N LYS A 2 -17.65 3.01 -29.00
CA LYS A 2 -17.46 1.58 -28.63
C LYS A 2 -16.04 1.06 -28.93
N ARG A 3 -15.47 1.44 -30.07
CA ARG A 3 -14.05 1.16 -30.43
C ARG A 3 -13.04 1.77 -29.45
N ILE A 4 -13.34 2.92 -28.84
CA ILE A 4 -12.45 3.58 -27.86
C ILE A 4 -12.50 2.85 -26.52
N ILE A 5 -13.68 2.43 -26.07
CA ILE A 5 -13.83 1.62 -24.84
C ILE A 5 -13.16 0.25 -25.02
N ALA A 6 -13.35 -0.40 -26.17
CA ALA A 6 -12.68 -1.66 -26.49
C ALA A 6 -11.15 -1.48 -26.53
N VAL A 7 -10.64 -0.50 -27.29
CA VAL A 7 -9.20 -0.19 -27.32
C VAL A 7 -8.66 0.12 -25.92
N LEU A 8 -9.44 0.75 -25.03
CA LEU A 8 -8.98 1.08 -23.68
C LEU A 8 -9.06 -0.07 -22.69
N LEU A 9 -10.07 -0.93 -22.76
CA LEU A 9 -10.07 -2.19 -22.03
C LEU A 9 -8.93 -3.09 -22.54
N SER A 10 -8.63 -3.07 -23.83
CA SER A 10 -7.49 -3.75 -24.43
C SER A 10 -6.15 -3.12 -24.06
N VAL A 11 -6.06 -1.79 -23.91
CA VAL A 11 -4.84 -1.09 -23.45
C VAL A 11 -4.66 -1.26 -21.95
N PHE A 12 -5.71 -1.21 -21.13
CA PHE A 12 -5.63 -1.46 -19.70
C PHE A 12 -5.35 -2.93 -19.40
N SER A 13 -6.08 -3.86 -20.04
CA SER A 13 -5.74 -5.28 -20.01
C SER A 13 -4.34 -5.49 -20.55
N GLY A 14 -3.97 -4.81 -21.63
CA GLY A 14 -2.63 -4.84 -22.20
C GLY A 14 -1.57 -4.31 -21.24
N LEU A 15 -1.83 -3.27 -20.44
CA LEU A 15 -0.89 -2.71 -19.48
C LEU A 15 -0.76 -3.56 -18.22
N VAL A 16 -1.87 -4.10 -17.71
CA VAL A 16 -1.86 -5.05 -16.58
C VAL A 16 -1.20 -6.36 -17.02
N SER A 17 -1.54 -6.86 -18.20
CA SER A 17 -0.89 -8.01 -18.81
C SER A 17 0.56 -7.70 -19.13
N SER A 18 0.94 -6.54 -19.65
CA SER A 18 2.34 -6.17 -19.93
C SER A 18 3.14 -5.96 -18.66
N TYR A 19 2.55 -5.49 -17.56
CA TYR A 19 3.23 -5.46 -16.27
C TYR A 19 3.48 -6.89 -15.77
N ALA A 20 2.44 -7.74 -15.82
CA ALA A 20 2.55 -9.15 -15.46
C ALA A 20 3.44 -9.97 -16.41
N LEU A 21 3.50 -9.59 -17.69
CA LEU A 21 4.32 -10.20 -18.74
C LEU A 21 5.75 -9.63 -18.72
N ALA A 22 5.97 -8.39 -18.34
CA ALA A 22 7.32 -7.87 -18.05
C ALA A 22 7.91 -8.59 -16.83
N GLU A 23 7.08 -9.05 -15.89
CA GLU A 23 7.47 -10.02 -14.86
C GLU A 23 7.76 -11.43 -15.43
N ASN A 24 7.30 -11.77 -16.64
CA ASN A 24 7.24 -13.14 -17.17
C ASN A 24 8.11 -13.42 -18.43
N GLU A 25 8.44 -12.42 -19.26
CA GLU A 25 8.99 -12.62 -20.62
C GLU A 25 10.53 -12.56 -20.72
N THR A 26 11.27 -12.34 -19.62
CA THR A 26 12.76 -12.29 -19.67
C THR A 26 13.47 -13.50 -19.08
N THR A 27 12.77 -14.59 -18.76
CA THR A 27 13.22 -15.56 -17.72
C THR A 27 13.25 -17.03 -18.14
N PHE A 28 13.68 -17.38 -19.35
CA PHE A 28 13.83 -18.80 -19.72
C PHE A 28 15.21 -19.17 -20.25
N SER A 29 16.18 -19.46 -19.37
CA SER A 29 17.33 -20.27 -19.82
C SER A 29 16.79 -21.67 -20.19
N THR A 30 16.48 -21.87 -21.47
CA THR A 30 15.95 -23.13 -22.02
C THR A 30 16.94 -24.30 -21.87
N GLU A 31 18.21 -24.01 -21.53
CA GLU A 31 19.25 -25.03 -21.39
C GLU A 31 19.20 -25.81 -20.06
N GLN A 32 18.54 -25.32 -19.00
CA GLN A 32 18.56 -25.98 -17.66
C GLN A 32 17.19 -26.31 -17.04
N GLY A 33 16.08 -25.79 -17.57
CA GLY A 33 14.74 -26.06 -17.04
C GLY A 33 14.42 -25.48 -15.65
N ILE A 34 15.36 -24.75 -15.02
CA ILE A 34 15.20 -24.10 -13.72
C ILE A 34 14.54 -22.73 -13.90
N ALA A 35 13.39 -22.52 -13.24
CA ALA A 35 12.64 -21.26 -13.28
C ALA A 35 12.87 -20.37 -12.04
N GLY A 36 13.26 -20.95 -10.90
CA GLY A 36 13.44 -20.22 -9.65
C GLY A 36 14.56 -20.77 -8.77
N VAL A 37 15.15 -19.89 -7.98
CA VAL A 37 16.22 -20.20 -7.04
C VAL A 37 15.93 -19.56 -5.70
N ALA A 38 16.23 -20.25 -4.61
CA ALA A 38 16.13 -19.69 -3.27
C ALA A 38 17.26 -20.15 -2.36
N CYS A 39 17.54 -19.32 -1.35
CA CYS A 39 18.72 -19.42 -0.53
C CYS A 39 18.34 -19.72 0.91
N ILE A 40 18.95 -20.76 1.49
CA ILE A 40 18.86 -21.04 2.92
C ILE A 40 20.08 -20.39 3.58
N ILE A 41 19.81 -19.44 4.49
CA ILE A 41 20.83 -18.74 5.28
C ILE A 41 20.49 -18.91 6.74
N SER A 42 21.40 -19.50 7.50
CA SER A 42 21.29 -19.66 8.95
C SER A 42 22.37 -18.88 9.69
N ASP A 43 22.18 -18.72 10.99
CA ASP A 43 23.18 -18.13 11.89
C ASP A 43 23.60 -19.11 13.01
N PRO A 44 24.63 -18.79 13.83
CA PRO A 44 25.08 -19.64 14.92
C PRO A 44 24.03 -19.90 16.00
N ALA A 45 22.99 -19.06 16.10
CA ALA A 45 21.88 -19.24 17.01
C ALA A 45 20.78 -20.18 16.45
N GLY A 46 20.99 -20.77 15.27
CA GLY A 46 20.03 -21.68 14.63
C GLY A 46 18.80 -20.97 14.07
N ARG A 47 18.89 -19.66 13.81
CA ARG A 47 17.83 -18.87 13.18
C ARG A 47 17.94 -18.94 11.67
N LEU A 48 16.80 -18.91 10.97
CA LEU A 48 16.71 -18.94 9.51
C LEU A 48 16.30 -17.56 8.98
N LEU A 49 17.00 -17.08 7.95
CA LEU A 49 16.63 -15.83 7.30
C LEU A 49 15.36 -16.01 6.46
N LEU A 50 14.35 -15.20 6.74
CA LEU A 50 13.11 -15.11 5.98
C LEU A 50 12.85 -13.67 5.56
N VAL A 51 12.31 -13.50 4.34
CA VAL A 51 11.84 -12.23 3.81
C VAL A 51 10.31 -12.22 3.73
N LYS A 52 9.69 -11.06 3.94
CA LYS A 52 8.24 -10.89 3.83
C LYS A 52 7.90 -10.23 2.49
N ASP A 53 7.16 -10.94 1.65
CA ASP A 53 6.70 -10.47 0.34
C ASP A 53 5.61 -9.38 0.50
N THR A 54 5.77 -8.27 -0.22
CA THR A 54 4.92 -7.07 -0.11
C THR A 54 3.52 -7.29 -0.70
N VAL A 55 3.37 -8.16 -1.69
CA VAL A 55 2.11 -8.39 -2.41
C VAL A 55 1.24 -9.41 -1.68
N THR A 56 1.83 -10.52 -1.27
CA THR A 56 1.15 -11.65 -0.61
C THR A 56 1.12 -11.52 0.91
N GLY A 57 2.02 -10.72 1.50
CA GLY A 57 2.20 -10.58 2.95
C GLY A 57 2.74 -11.86 3.61
N ARG A 58 3.23 -12.82 2.83
CA ARG A 58 3.74 -14.12 3.31
C ARG A 58 5.26 -14.07 3.45
N TYR A 59 5.77 -14.91 4.35
CA TYR A 59 7.20 -15.10 4.50
C TYR A 59 7.72 -16.17 3.54
N GLY A 60 8.92 -15.97 3.03
CA GLY A 60 9.63 -16.87 2.12
C GLY A 60 11.12 -16.88 2.40
N LEU A 61 11.83 -17.84 1.80
CA LEU A 61 13.27 -17.72 1.65
C LEU A 61 13.59 -16.58 0.67
N PRO A 62 14.72 -15.88 0.86
CA PRO A 62 15.18 -14.94 -0.15
C PRO A 62 15.55 -15.69 -1.44
N GLY A 63 15.16 -15.12 -2.57
CA GLY A 63 15.31 -15.75 -3.87
C GLY A 63 14.24 -15.36 -4.87
N GLY A 64 14.50 -15.65 -6.13
CA GLY A 64 13.66 -15.22 -7.24
C GLY A 64 13.90 -16.03 -8.50
N ARG A 65 13.64 -15.42 -9.65
CA ARG A 65 13.69 -16.10 -10.95
C ARG A 65 15.10 -16.06 -11.54
N VAL A 66 15.40 -17.02 -12.40
CA VAL A 66 16.65 -17.05 -13.18
C VAL A 66 16.43 -16.37 -14.53
N ASN A 67 17.18 -15.33 -14.82
CA ASN A 67 17.13 -14.66 -16.13
C ASN A 67 17.79 -15.51 -17.23
N LEU A 68 17.41 -15.26 -18.49
CA LEU A 68 17.90 -15.95 -19.69
C LEU A 68 19.44 -16.08 -19.79
N ALA A 69 20.18 -15.08 -19.31
CA ALA A 69 21.62 -14.94 -19.52
C ALA A 69 22.46 -15.09 -18.24
N GLU A 70 21.91 -15.64 -17.16
CA GLU A 70 22.62 -15.84 -15.89
C GLU A 70 22.56 -17.28 -15.39
N SER A 71 23.60 -17.72 -14.66
CA SER A 71 23.58 -19.02 -14.00
C SER A 71 22.64 -18.99 -12.77
N PRO A 72 22.06 -20.12 -12.35
CA PRO A 72 21.24 -20.19 -11.14
C PRO A 72 21.93 -19.64 -9.89
N SER A 73 23.23 -19.86 -9.74
CA SER A 73 24.02 -19.32 -8.63
C SER A 73 24.19 -17.80 -8.70
N ARG A 74 24.38 -17.23 -9.90
CA ARG A 74 24.49 -15.79 -10.09
C ARG A 74 23.13 -15.11 -9.89
N ALA A 75 22.05 -15.71 -10.41
CA ALA A 75 20.68 -15.29 -10.15
C ALA A 75 20.41 -15.25 -8.65
N LEU A 76 20.75 -16.32 -7.93
CA LEU A 76 20.49 -16.38 -6.50
C LEU A 76 21.24 -15.32 -5.71
N ALA A 77 22.53 -15.10 -6.01
CA ALA A 77 23.31 -14.06 -5.36
C ALA A 77 22.76 -12.65 -5.63
N ARG A 78 22.25 -12.40 -6.85
CA ARG A 78 21.56 -11.17 -7.23
C ARG A 78 20.27 -10.99 -6.42
N GLU A 79 19.38 -11.98 -6.45
CA GLU A 79 18.08 -11.93 -5.76
C GLU A 79 18.24 -11.71 -4.25
N VAL A 80 19.14 -12.45 -3.60
CA VAL A 80 19.40 -12.26 -2.16
C VAL A 80 19.87 -10.84 -1.87
N PHE A 81 20.75 -10.27 -2.70
CA PHE A 81 21.21 -8.89 -2.52
C PHE A 81 20.09 -7.87 -2.75
N GLU A 82 19.29 -8.06 -3.81
CA GLU A 82 18.17 -7.19 -4.16
C GLU A 82 17.09 -7.16 -3.06
N GLU A 83 16.85 -8.29 -2.40
CA GLU A 83 15.83 -8.45 -1.36
C GLU A 83 16.29 -8.09 0.06
N THR A 84 17.57 -8.27 0.37
CA THR A 84 18.08 -8.19 1.75
C THR A 84 19.28 -7.28 1.96
N ALA A 85 19.90 -6.77 0.88
CA ALA A 85 21.21 -6.11 0.87
C ALA A 85 22.38 -6.99 1.35
N ILE A 86 22.19 -8.31 1.49
CA ILE A 86 23.22 -9.26 1.92
C ILE A 86 23.92 -9.82 0.69
N ARG A 87 25.25 -9.82 0.71
CA ARG A 87 26.06 -10.54 -0.28
C ARG A 87 26.37 -11.93 0.23
N VAL A 88 26.16 -12.94 -0.62
CA VAL A 88 26.30 -14.34 -0.25
C VAL A 88 27.26 -15.09 -1.15
N THR A 89 27.93 -16.09 -0.58
CA THR A 89 28.57 -17.17 -1.30
C THR A 89 27.56 -18.30 -1.44
N VAL A 90 27.22 -18.65 -2.69
CA VAL A 90 26.29 -19.73 -3.00
C VAL A 90 27.04 -21.06 -2.96
N GLY A 91 26.60 -21.95 -2.07
CA GLY A 91 27.18 -23.27 -1.86
C GLY A 91 26.42 -24.37 -2.58
N ASN A 92 26.34 -25.53 -1.94
CA ASN A 92 25.77 -26.73 -2.53
C ASN A 92 24.25 -26.64 -2.73
N VAL A 93 23.75 -27.34 -3.75
CA VAL A 93 22.32 -27.59 -3.93
C VAL A 93 21.83 -28.52 -2.82
N TYR A 94 20.80 -28.09 -2.11
CA TYR A 94 20.13 -28.89 -1.08
C TYR A 94 18.90 -29.62 -1.56
N HIS A 95 18.18 -28.99 -2.48
CA HIS A 95 16.97 -29.56 -3.03
C HIS A 95 16.73 -29.00 -4.42
N GLN A 96 16.26 -29.83 -5.32
CA GLN A 96 15.82 -29.42 -6.64
C GLN A 96 14.50 -30.14 -6.92
N ASP A 97 13.49 -29.37 -7.29
CA ASP A 97 12.27 -29.91 -7.88
C ASP A 97 12.26 -29.62 -9.40
N GLU A 98 11.14 -29.88 -10.07
CA GLU A 98 11.04 -29.75 -11.53
C GLU A 98 11.42 -28.35 -12.05
N ARG A 99 11.29 -27.29 -11.23
CA ARG A 99 11.47 -25.90 -11.69
C ARG A 99 12.21 -25.00 -10.69
N GLY A 100 12.55 -25.48 -9.51
CA GLY A 100 13.12 -24.70 -8.43
C GLY A 100 14.34 -25.37 -7.80
N VAL A 101 15.34 -24.57 -7.43
CA VAL A 101 16.55 -25.05 -6.74
C VAL A 101 16.77 -24.30 -5.44
N LEU A 102 16.95 -25.04 -4.35
CA LEU A 102 17.34 -24.53 -3.05
C LEU A 102 18.84 -24.72 -2.84
N PHE A 103 19.52 -23.64 -2.50
CA PHE A 103 20.96 -23.66 -2.22
C PHE A 103 21.23 -23.37 -0.74
N ALA A 104 22.30 -23.96 -0.23
CA ALA A 104 22.96 -23.47 0.97
C ALA A 104 23.68 -22.16 0.63
N CYS A 105 23.51 -21.09 1.41
CA CYS A 105 24.37 -19.93 1.24
C CYS A 105 24.91 -19.42 2.57
N GLN A 106 26.06 -18.77 2.48
CA GLN A 106 26.72 -18.13 3.59
C GLN A 106 26.93 -16.65 3.28
N SER A 107 26.65 -15.77 4.24
CA SER A 107 26.94 -14.35 4.10
C SER A 107 28.44 -14.11 3.96
N GLN A 108 28.84 -13.19 3.08
CA GLN A 108 30.23 -12.80 2.88
C GLN A 108 30.75 -11.87 3.99
N ALA A 109 29.85 -11.24 4.74
CA ALA A 109 30.16 -10.37 5.87
C ALA A 109 29.24 -10.71 7.06
N PRO A 110 29.65 -10.42 8.30
CA PRO A 110 28.80 -10.63 9.46
C PRO A 110 27.44 -9.91 9.30
N LEU A 111 26.35 -10.65 9.54
CA LEU A 111 24.99 -10.13 9.44
C LEU A 111 24.75 -9.10 10.54
N PRO A 112 24.37 -7.85 10.22
CA PRO A 112 24.03 -6.85 11.24
C PRO A 112 22.67 -7.17 11.85
N VAL A 113 22.65 -7.57 13.11
CA VAL A 113 21.43 -8.07 13.77
C VAL A 113 21.14 -7.32 15.06
N VAL A 114 19.92 -6.82 15.17
CA VAL A 114 19.33 -6.41 16.46
C VAL A 114 18.38 -7.52 16.91
N SER A 115 18.66 -8.15 18.05
CA SER A 115 17.85 -9.25 18.57
C SER A 115 16.68 -8.71 19.41
N THR A 116 15.47 -9.22 19.17
CA THR A 116 14.30 -8.93 20.02
C THR A 116 14.33 -9.78 21.28
N ALA A 117 13.47 -9.46 22.25
CA ALA A 117 13.26 -10.27 23.45
C ALA A 117 12.80 -11.71 23.15
N GLU A 118 12.16 -11.92 21.99
CA GLU A 118 11.68 -13.22 21.49
C GLU A 118 12.78 -14.00 20.74
N GLY A 119 14.02 -13.49 20.69
CA GLY A 119 15.14 -14.12 20.01
C GLY A 119 15.13 -13.94 18.48
N VAL A 120 14.15 -13.24 17.91
CA VAL A 120 14.11 -12.91 16.48
C VAL A 120 15.21 -11.89 16.17
N GLY A 121 16.02 -12.16 15.15
CA GLY A 121 17.00 -11.20 14.67
C GLY A 121 16.41 -10.28 13.60
N LEU A 122 16.37 -8.98 13.85
CA LEU A 122 15.98 -7.98 12.85
C LEU A 122 17.16 -7.67 11.95
N LEU A 123 16.91 -7.45 10.66
CA LEU A 123 17.92 -7.01 9.69
C LEU A 123 17.49 -5.69 9.03
N PRO A 124 18.46 -4.84 8.62
CA PRO A 124 18.17 -3.54 8.01
C PRO A 124 17.79 -3.67 6.54
N ALA A 125 16.69 -4.40 6.26
CA ALA A 125 16.21 -4.67 4.90
C ALA A 125 15.90 -3.41 4.08
N TRP A 126 15.68 -2.27 4.73
CA TRP A 126 15.49 -0.97 4.07
C TRP A 126 16.68 -0.52 3.21
N ARG A 127 17.85 -1.15 3.37
CA ARG A 127 19.03 -0.94 2.52
C ARG A 127 18.96 -1.69 1.19
N ALA A 128 18.02 -2.63 1.05
CA ALA A 128 17.92 -3.49 -0.11
C ALA A 128 17.31 -2.74 -1.30
N PRO A 129 17.82 -2.95 -2.53
CA PRO A 129 17.27 -2.34 -3.74
C PRO A 129 15.76 -2.55 -3.94
N HIS A 130 15.23 -3.73 -3.59
CA HIS A 130 13.82 -4.08 -3.76
C HIS A 130 12.99 -3.93 -2.47
N PHE A 131 13.50 -3.19 -1.49
CA PHE A 131 12.72 -2.88 -0.31
C PHE A 131 11.48 -2.04 -0.67
N ALA A 132 10.34 -2.39 -0.06
CA ALA A 132 9.02 -1.80 -0.29
C ALA A 132 8.40 -2.01 -1.69
N SER A 133 9.15 -2.47 -2.68
CA SER A 133 8.61 -2.93 -3.98
C SER A 133 8.30 -4.43 -3.95
N GLU A 134 9.21 -5.24 -3.39
CA GLU A 134 9.09 -6.69 -3.32
C GLU A 134 9.14 -7.17 -1.87
N VAL A 135 10.11 -6.69 -1.09
CA VAL A 135 10.30 -7.13 0.30
C VAL A 135 9.93 -6.04 1.30
N GLU A 136 9.13 -6.41 2.28
CA GLU A 136 8.70 -5.53 3.36
C GLU A 136 9.66 -5.56 4.55
N GLN A 137 10.21 -6.74 4.85
CA GLN A 137 11.03 -7.02 6.04
C GLN A 137 11.93 -8.24 5.80
N ALA A 138 13.10 -8.27 6.43
CA ALA A 138 13.96 -9.45 6.53
C ALA A 138 14.26 -9.75 8.01
N ARG A 139 14.13 -11.02 8.40
CA ARG A 139 14.26 -11.46 9.80
C ARG A 139 14.96 -12.81 9.89
N LEU A 140 15.83 -12.97 10.87
CA LEU A 140 16.35 -14.25 11.34
C LEU A 140 15.36 -14.83 12.36
N VAL A 141 14.62 -15.86 11.94
CA VAL A 141 13.55 -16.47 12.72
C VAL A 141 14.05 -17.75 13.38
N PRO A 142 13.95 -17.89 14.71
CA PRO A 142 14.27 -19.15 15.38
C PRO A 142 13.23 -20.22 15.10
N ARG A 143 13.64 -21.49 15.14
CA ARG A 143 12.74 -22.64 14.89
C ARG A 143 11.50 -22.65 15.80
N ALA A 144 11.63 -22.19 17.05
CA ALA A 144 10.52 -22.10 18.00
C ALA A 144 9.36 -21.23 17.49
N HIS A 145 9.68 -20.16 16.74
CA HIS A 145 8.71 -19.23 16.19
C HIS A 145 8.29 -19.57 14.75
N ALA A 146 8.71 -20.72 14.21
CA ALA A 146 8.43 -21.10 12.82
C ALA A 146 6.93 -21.11 12.46
N GLN A 147 6.04 -21.36 13.43
CA GLN A 147 4.60 -21.41 13.20
C GLN A 147 3.95 -20.02 13.08
N ASP A 148 4.58 -19.00 13.67
CA ASP A 148 4.05 -17.63 13.73
C ASP A 148 4.19 -16.91 12.38
N TYR A 149 5.09 -17.42 11.52
CA TYR A 149 5.39 -16.85 10.22
C TYR A 149 4.61 -17.60 9.13
N ARG A 150 3.69 -16.88 8.46
CA ARG A 150 2.88 -17.42 7.35
C ARG A 150 3.76 -17.74 6.13
N TYR A 151 4.39 -18.90 6.13
CA TYR A 151 5.27 -19.33 5.05
C TYR A 151 4.51 -19.58 3.74
N ARG A 152 5.11 -19.17 2.61
CA ARG A 152 4.52 -19.23 1.26
C ARG A 152 4.17 -20.66 0.83
N PHE A 153 5.03 -21.64 1.15
CA PHE A 153 4.89 -23.06 0.80
C PHE A 153 4.65 -23.92 2.05
N ARG A 154 3.40 -23.92 2.55
CA ARG A 154 3.03 -24.47 3.88
C ARG A 154 3.40 -25.94 4.07
N ASP A 155 3.33 -26.71 2.99
CA ASP A 155 3.63 -28.14 2.88
C ASP A 155 5.12 -28.48 3.01
N ARG A 156 6.01 -27.49 2.79
CA ARG A 156 7.47 -27.71 2.80
C ARG A 156 8.19 -27.18 4.04
N ARG A 157 7.45 -26.84 5.10
CA ARG A 157 8.02 -26.22 6.32
C ARG A 157 8.99 -27.14 7.07
N ASP A 158 8.67 -28.41 7.24
CA ASP A 158 9.53 -29.32 8.01
C ASP A 158 10.84 -29.62 7.28
N LEU A 159 10.76 -29.76 5.95
CA LEU A 159 11.93 -29.87 5.09
C LEU A 159 12.84 -28.65 5.25
N LEU A 160 12.28 -27.44 5.23
CA LEU A 160 13.01 -26.18 5.35
C LEU A 160 13.90 -26.13 6.60
N TRP A 161 13.33 -26.42 7.77
CA TRP A 161 14.07 -26.36 9.03
C TRP A 161 15.10 -27.48 9.18
N SER A 162 14.86 -28.64 8.56
CA SER A 162 15.86 -29.72 8.49
C SER A 162 17.08 -29.34 7.63
N LEU A 163 16.88 -28.50 6.61
CA LEU A 163 17.95 -28.01 5.75
C LEU A 163 18.71 -26.86 6.42
N ALA A 164 18.00 -25.95 7.09
CA ALA A 164 18.60 -24.86 7.87
C ALA A 164 19.61 -25.37 8.91
N ALA A 165 19.30 -26.48 9.59
CA ALA A 165 20.19 -27.10 10.57
C ALA A 165 21.50 -27.66 9.97
N ARG A 166 21.56 -27.91 8.67
CA ARG A 166 22.74 -28.42 7.95
C ARG A 166 23.49 -27.33 7.17
N THR A 167 22.96 -26.10 7.20
CA THR A 167 23.49 -24.96 6.46
C THR A 167 24.71 -24.37 7.17
N PRO A 168 25.82 -24.08 6.46
CA PRO A 168 26.93 -23.34 7.04
C PRO A 168 26.45 -22.02 7.64
N SER A 169 26.73 -21.81 8.92
CA SER A 169 26.29 -20.62 9.63
C SER A 169 26.97 -19.36 9.09
N SER A 170 26.19 -18.31 8.91
CA SER A 170 26.68 -16.98 8.61
C SER A 170 26.99 -16.24 9.90
N ASP A 171 28.18 -15.63 9.99
CA ASP A 171 28.56 -14.84 11.16
C ASP A 171 27.58 -13.70 11.42
N VAL A 172 27.47 -13.29 12.68
CA VAL A 172 26.56 -12.22 13.12
C VAL A 172 27.33 -11.13 13.83
N SER A 173 27.07 -9.88 13.44
CA SER A 173 27.44 -8.70 14.20
C SER A 173 26.22 -8.23 14.99
N ALA A 174 26.24 -8.45 16.30
CA ALA A 174 25.16 -8.00 17.18
C ALA A 174 25.24 -6.47 17.36
N LEU A 175 24.13 -5.80 17.09
CA LEU A 175 23.96 -4.35 17.22
C LEU A 175 22.92 -4.04 18.29
N ALA A 176 23.07 -2.91 18.96
CA ALA A 176 22.03 -2.37 19.83
C ALA A 176 20.86 -1.80 19.01
N ASP A 177 21.19 -1.05 17.96
CA ASP A 177 20.25 -0.40 17.05
C ASP A 177 20.89 -0.25 15.65
N PHE A 178 20.15 0.28 14.68
CA PHE A 178 20.65 0.55 13.32
C PHE A 178 20.93 2.03 13.05
N SER A 179 21.00 2.87 14.07
CA SER A 179 21.17 4.32 13.92
C SER A 179 22.49 4.69 13.22
N ALA A 180 23.55 3.92 13.47
CA ALA A 180 24.86 4.09 12.82
C ALA A 180 24.82 3.88 11.29
N LEU A 181 23.79 3.19 10.78
CA LEU A 181 23.61 2.96 9.34
C LEU A 181 22.79 4.05 8.66
N ALA A 182 22.17 4.96 9.43
CA ALA A 182 21.24 5.95 8.92
C ALA A 182 21.87 7.33 8.68
N PRO A 183 21.31 8.16 7.78
CA PRO A 183 21.76 9.53 7.62
C PRO A 183 21.61 10.35 8.91
N VAL A 184 22.61 11.17 9.22
CA VAL A 184 22.67 12.02 10.43
C VAL A 184 21.42 12.89 10.60
N PHE A 185 20.83 13.36 9.50
CA PHE A 185 19.58 14.12 9.51
C PHE A 185 18.42 13.38 10.21
N TYR A 186 18.26 12.07 9.97
CA TYR A 186 17.23 11.27 10.61
C TYR A 186 17.61 10.91 12.05
N VAL A 187 18.89 10.64 12.29
CA VAL A 187 19.42 10.41 13.64
C VAL A 187 19.14 11.60 14.56
N SER A 188 19.33 12.83 14.07
CA SER A 188 19.08 14.07 14.81
C SER A 188 17.61 14.27 15.22
N GLN A 189 16.68 13.53 14.61
CA GLN A 189 15.25 13.62 14.89
C GLN A 189 14.77 12.63 15.96
N TYR A 190 15.64 11.74 16.45
CA TYR A 190 15.32 10.77 17.52
C TYR A 190 14.62 11.42 18.72
N ARG A 191 15.18 12.52 19.24
CA ARG A 191 14.68 13.23 20.41
C ARG A 191 13.23 13.70 20.29
N TRP A 192 12.76 13.97 19.07
CA TRP A 192 11.39 14.42 18.84
C TRP A 192 10.40 13.25 18.89
N VAL A 193 10.80 12.09 18.36
CA VAL A 193 9.97 10.88 18.38
C VAL A 193 9.94 10.30 19.79
N ALA A 194 11.11 10.02 20.36
CA ALA A 194 11.26 9.50 21.72
C ALA A 194 10.68 10.47 22.75
N GLY A 195 10.91 11.78 22.60
CA GLY A 195 10.41 12.80 23.53
C GLY A 195 8.88 12.83 23.63
N ILE A 196 8.15 12.60 22.53
CA ILE A 196 6.67 12.50 22.58
C ILE A 196 6.25 11.25 23.34
N GLN A 197 6.89 10.10 23.10
CA GLN A 197 6.58 8.86 23.81
C GLN A 197 6.88 8.99 25.31
N THR A 198 8.05 9.52 25.66
CA THR A 198 8.43 9.78 27.06
C THR A 198 7.48 10.78 27.72
N ALA A 199 7.08 11.86 27.03
CA ALA A 199 6.12 12.81 27.58
C ALA A 199 4.79 12.15 27.93
N VAL A 200 4.27 11.25 27.08
CA VAL A 200 3.04 10.49 27.37
C VAL A 200 3.23 9.48 28.50
N GLN A 201 4.40 8.85 28.60
CA GLN A 201 4.73 7.90 29.67
C GLN A 201 4.89 8.58 31.04
N GLN A 202 5.31 9.85 31.08
CA GLN A 202 5.48 10.63 32.32
C GLN A 202 4.18 11.26 32.84
N MET A 203 3.09 11.22 32.06
CA MET A 203 1.78 11.69 32.51
C MET A 203 1.17 10.78 33.57
N SER A 204 0.19 11.29 34.32
CA SER A 204 -0.66 10.43 35.16
C SER A 204 -1.40 9.39 34.31
N GLU A 205 -1.76 8.26 34.89
CA GLU A 205 -2.44 7.16 34.18
C GLU A 205 -3.73 7.61 33.47
N ALA A 206 -4.52 8.48 34.12
CA ALA A 206 -5.72 9.08 33.54
C ALA A 206 -5.42 9.98 32.32
N ALA A 207 -4.34 10.75 32.36
CA ALA A 207 -3.95 11.61 31.25
C ALA A 207 -3.35 10.79 30.08
N SER A 208 -2.46 9.85 30.38
CA SER A 208 -1.83 8.98 29.37
C SER A 208 -2.86 8.11 28.61
N SER A 209 -3.83 7.54 29.34
CA SER A 209 -4.94 6.78 28.72
C SER A 209 -5.82 7.67 27.84
N THR A 210 -6.12 8.89 28.27
CA THR A 210 -6.89 9.87 27.47
C THR A 210 -6.14 10.24 26.19
N VAL A 211 -4.86 10.59 26.28
CA VAL A 211 -4.03 10.93 25.11
C VAL A 211 -3.95 9.75 24.14
N THR A 212 -3.74 8.53 24.66
CA THR A 212 -3.71 7.31 23.85
C THR A 212 -5.05 7.05 23.16
N ALA A 213 -6.18 7.30 23.83
CA ALA A 213 -7.51 7.17 23.23
C ALA A 213 -7.73 8.19 22.09
N VAL A 214 -7.31 9.44 22.29
CA VAL A 214 -7.33 10.47 21.24
C VAL A 214 -6.45 10.05 20.06
N PHE A 215 -5.24 9.56 20.30
CA PHE A 215 -4.34 9.08 19.26
C PHE A 215 -4.88 7.87 18.50
N ARG A 216 -5.54 6.92 19.18
CA ARG A 216 -6.25 5.82 18.50
C ARG A 216 -7.36 6.33 17.59
N LEU A 217 -8.19 7.26 18.07
CA LEU A 217 -9.25 7.86 17.27
C LEU A 217 -8.67 8.59 16.06
N VAL A 218 -7.66 9.44 16.26
CA VAL A 218 -6.97 10.15 15.19
C VAL A 218 -6.35 9.17 14.20
N ASN A 219 -5.75 8.07 14.66
CA ASN A 219 -5.22 7.04 13.77
C ASN A 219 -6.32 6.47 12.88
N THR A 220 -7.46 6.08 13.46
CA THR A 220 -8.62 5.55 12.72
C THR A 220 -9.13 6.54 11.66
N LEU A 221 -9.17 7.84 11.97
CA LEU A 221 -9.56 8.88 11.01
C LEU A 221 -8.56 9.06 9.85
N GLY A 222 -7.32 8.63 10.03
CA GLY A 222 -6.27 8.65 9.00
C GLY A 222 -6.20 7.38 8.15
N GLU A 223 -6.95 6.33 8.52
CA GLU A 223 -6.96 5.06 7.79
C GLU A 223 -7.66 5.20 6.44
N THR A 224 -7.14 4.53 5.42
CA THR A 224 -7.73 4.53 4.07
C THR A 224 -9.18 4.02 4.08
N ALA A 225 -9.49 3.05 4.95
CA ALA A 225 -10.83 2.50 5.11
C ALA A 225 -11.87 3.56 5.52
N PHE A 226 -11.48 4.51 6.38
CA PHE A 226 -12.35 5.62 6.79
C PHE A 226 -12.72 6.49 5.58
N TYR A 227 -11.75 6.86 4.76
CA TYR A 227 -12.01 7.67 3.56
C TYR A 227 -12.81 6.91 2.50
N ILE A 228 -12.58 5.60 2.33
CA ILE A 228 -13.39 4.76 1.45
C ILE A 228 -14.86 4.72 1.92
N ALA A 229 -15.11 4.62 3.23
CA ALA A 229 -16.47 4.65 3.77
C ALA A 229 -17.17 6.01 3.60
N LEU A 230 -16.41 7.12 3.53
CA LEU A 230 -16.96 8.46 3.27
C LEU A 230 -17.43 8.64 1.82
N LEU A 231 -16.84 7.94 0.84
CA LEU A 231 -17.17 8.12 -0.58
C LEU A 231 -18.63 7.81 -0.92
N PRO A 232 -19.22 6.66 -0.51
CA PRO A 232 -20.65 6.38 -0.69
C PRO A 232 -21.55 7.45 -0.05
N LEU A 233 -21.18 7.95 1.14
CA LEU A 233 -21.93 9.00 1.82
C LEU A 233 -21.91 10.31 1.02
N PHE A 234 -20.75 10.68 0.48
CA PHE A 234 -20.63 11.85 -0.41
C PHE A 234 -21.44 11.66 -1.68
N LEU A 235 -21.44 10.46 -2.27
CA LEU A 235 -22.19 10.17 -3.49
C LEU A 235 -23.70 10.35 -3.27
N VAL A 236 -24.22 9.78 -2.20
CA VAL A 236 -25.65 9.71 -1.92
C VAL A 236 -26.21 11.01 -1.33
N PHE A 237 -25.45 11.69 -0.45
CA PHE A 237 -25.94 12.88 0.25
C PHE A 237 -25.40 14.20 -0.31
N ARG A 238 -24.25 14.21 -0.97
CA ARG A 238 -23.60 15.42 -1.54
C ARG A 238 -23.56 15.40 -3.07
N GLY A 239 -23.98 14.30 -3.70
CA GLY A 239 -24.09 14.13 -5.15
C GLY A 239 -22.78 13.75 -5.84
N HIS A 240 -22.91 13.36 -7.11
CA HIS A 240 -21.84 12.85 -7.96
C HIS A 240 -20.60 13.76 -8.02
N LYS A 241 -20.79 15.08 -8.20
CA LYS A 241 -19.66 16.04 -8.28
C LYS A 241 -18.79 15.97 -7.03
N SER A 242 -19.41 16.03 -5.85
CA SER A 242 -18.71 16.03 -4.55
C SER A 242 -17.96 14.73 -4.31
N ALA A 243 -18.57 13.59 -4.65
CA ALA A 243 -17.95 12.27 -4.51
C ALA A 243 -16.75 12.10 -5.45
N LEU A 244 -16.85 12.50 -6.71
CA LEU A 244 -15.75 12.44 -7.67
C LEU A 244 -14.62 13.41 -7.29
N SER A 245 -14.94 14.59 -6.77
CA SER A 245 -13.93 15.53 -6.26
C SER A 245 -13.15 14.94 -5.08
N LEU A 246 -13.84 14.31 -4.12
CA LEU A 246 -13.19 13.61 -3.01
C LEU A 246 -12.37 12.42 -3.49
N LEU A 247 -12.91 11.58 -4.39
CA LEU A 247 -12.19 10.42 -4.92
C LEU A 247 -10.91 10.83 -5.67
N PHE A 248 -10.99 11.89 -6.49
CA PHE A 248 -9.84 12.41 -7.22
C PHE A 248 -8.76 12.92 -6.26
N LEU A 249 -9.15 13.64 -5.20
CA LEU A 249 -8.25 14.08 -4.14
C LEU A 249 -7.53 12.90 -3.49
N LEU A 250 -8.27 11.86 -3.09
CA LEU A 250 -7.73 10.68 -2.40
C LEU A 250 -6.76 9.89 -3.30
N ILE A 251 -7.13 9.64 -4.56
CA ILE A 251 -6.26 8.94 -5.51
C ILE A 251 -5.00 9.75 -5.82
N SER A 252 -5.13 11.07 -6.00
CA SER A 252 -3.97 11.95 -6.23
C SER A 252 -3.03 11.96 -5.03
N ALA A 253 -3.58 12.07 -3.82
CA ALA A 253 -2.82 12.01 -2.57
C ALA A 253 -2.08 10.67 -2.41
N ALA A 254 -2.76 9.55 -2.68
CA ALA A 254 -2.17 8.23 -2.64
C ALA A 254 -1.05 8.05 -3.68
N ALA A 255 -1.30 8.46 -4.94
CA ALA A 255 -0.31 8.34 -6.02
C ALA A 255 0.95 9.17 -5.74
N VAL A 256 0.79 10.42 -5.28
CA VAL A 256 1.92 11.28 -4.89
C VAL A 256 2.67 10.69 -3.70
N SER A 257 1.96 10.22 -2.67
CA SER A 257 2.57 9.59 -1.49
C SER A 257 3.41 8.36 -1.87
N THR A 258 2.85 7.45 -2.67
CA THR A 258 3.53 6.23 -3.14
C THR A 258 4.76 6.56 -3.97
N THR A 259 4.66 7.54 -4.87
CA THR A 259 5.77 7.96 -5.74
C THR A 259 6.91 8.56 -4.91
N LEU A 260 6.60 9.47 -3.99
CA LEU A 260 7.61 10.11 -3.15
C LEU A 260 8.27 9.12 -2.18
N LYS A 261 7.52 8.14 -1.65
CA LYS A 261 8.08 7.08 -0.80
C LYS A 261 9.19 6.31 -1.51
N SER A 262 8.94 5.89 -2.74
CA SER A 262 9.94 5.19 -3.55
C SER A 262 11.11 6.11 -3.95
N GLY A 263 10.84 7.38 -4.26
CA GLY A 263 11.88 8.34 -4.63
C GLY A 263 12.85 8.71 -3.50
N PHE A 264 12.37 8.86 -2.26
CA PHE A 264 13.24 9.18 -1.11
C PHE A 264 13.93 7.95 -0.53
N ALA A 265 13.24 6.79 -0.50
CA ALA A 265 13.79 5.53 -0.03
C ALA A 265 14.41 5.56 1.40
N MET A 266 13.78 6.31 2.33
CA MET A 266 14.32 6.51 3.68
C MET A 266 13.68 5.59 4.74
N PRO A 267 14.48 5.07 5.71
CA PRO A 267 13.99 4.18 6.76
C PRO A 267 13.09 4.91 7.76
N ARG A 268 12.18 4.18 8.41
CA ARG A 268 11.30 4.65 9.48
C ARG A 268 12.04 4.68 10.83
N PRO A 269 11.58 5.46 11.83
CA PRO A 269 12.21 5.50 13.14
C PRO A 269 12.38 4.12 13.75
N PHE A 270 11.33 3.27 13.72
CA PHE A 270 11.41 1.92 14.27
C PHE A 270 12.33 0.95 13.51
N TYR A 271 12.71 1.25 12.26
CA TYR A 271 13.75 0.48 11.58
C TYR A 271 15.15 0.84 12.08
N LEU A 272 15.31 2.01 12.70
CA LEU A 272 16.57 2.43 13.31
C LEU A 272 16.61 2.02 14.77
N TRP A 273 15.53 2.28 15.50
CA TRP A 273 15.35 2.00 16.93
C TRP A 273 14.10 1.16 17.13
N PRO A 274 14.21 -0.19 17.11
CA PRO A 274 13.07 -1.08 17.24
C PRO A 274 12.20 -0.84 18.47
N GLU A 275 12.78 -0.32 19.56
CA GLU A 275 12.11 0.04 20.80
C GLU A 275 11.05 1.15 20.63
N LEU A 276 11.16 1.98 19.58
CA LEU A 276 10.17 3.02 19.30
C LEU A 276 8.87 2.46 18.69
N GLN A 277 8.83 1.18 18.30
CA GLN A 277 7.71 0.59 17.54
C GLN A 277 6.45 0.37 18.39
N ILE A 278 5.60 1.40 18.50
CA ILE A 278 4.26 1.26 19.10
C ILE A 278 3.22 0.90 18.04
N GLY A 279 3.31 1.53 16.86
CA GLY A 279 2.39 1.30 15.74
C GLY A 279 2.95 0.35 14.69
N GLN A 280 2.03 -0.21 13.88
CA GLN A 280 2.40 -1.03 12.72
C GLN A 280 2.45 -0.15 11.46
N ALA A 281 3.54 -0.27 10.71
CA ALA A 281 3.69 0.36 9.41
C ALA A 281 4.73 -0.39 8.57
N SER A 282 4.70 -0.17 7.26
CA SER A 282 5.59 -0.81 6.30
C SER A 282 6.12 0.17 5.25
N GLY A 283 7.19 -0.22 4.55
CA GLY A 283 7.84 0.57 3.51
C GLY A 283 8.49 1.85 4.01
N PHE A 284 8.81 2.76 3.09
CA PHE A 284 9.58 3.97 3.39
C PHE A 284 8.83 5.04 4.19
N THR A 285 9.60 5.90 4.87
CA THR A 285 9.08 6.87 5.84
C THR A 285 8.53 8.16 5.23
N VAL A 286 9.16 8.75 4.20
CA VAL A 286 8.76 10.05 3.64
C VAL A 286 7.78 9.89 2.47
N PRO A 287 6.69 10.67 2.38
CA PRO A 287 6.06 11.43 3.45
C PRO A 287 5.20 10.54 4.37
N SER A 288 4.74 11.13 5.48
CA SER A 288 3.68 10.53 6.30
C SER A 288 2.36 10.49 5.51
N GLY A 289 1.91 9.27 5.14
CA GLY A 289 0.70 9.08 4.34
C GLY A 289 -0.59 9.50 5.06
N HIS A 290 -0.68 9.22 6.36
CA HIS A 290 -1.82 9.64 7.18
C HIS A 290 -1.88 11.17 7.33
N THR A 291 -0.74 11.81 7.59
CA THR A 291 -0.67 13.28 7.67
C THR A 291 -0.99 13.91 6.32
N LEU A 292 -0.49 13.34 5.22
CA LEU A 292 -0.78 13.81 3.86
C LEU A 292 -2.26 13.73 3.51
N LEU A 293 -2.93 12.60 3.77
CA LEU A 293 -4.37 12.44 3.53
C LEU A 293 -5.20 13.38 4.41
N ALA A 294 -4.88 13.48 5.71
CA ALA A 294 -5.54 14.41 6.62
C ALA A 294 -5.38 15.87 6.14
N ALA A 295 -4.16 16.27 5.76
CA ALA A 295 -3.90 17.60 5.21
C ALA A 295 -4.65 17.83 3.90
N ALA A 296 -4.67 16.85 3.00
CA ALA A 296 -5.38 16.95 1.73
C ALA A 296 -6.88 17.19 1.94
N VAL A 297 -7.54 16.37 2.75
CA VAL A 297 -8.99 16.45 3.00
C VAL A 297 -9.35 17.72 3.77
N MET A 298 -8.65 18.01 4.86
CA MET A 298 -8.97 19.16 5.72
C MET A 298 -8.66 20.49 5.03
N THR A 299 -7.56 20.57 4.28
CA THR A 299 -7.25 21.77 3.47
C THR A 299 -8.28 21.96 2.37
N ALA A 300 -8.70 20.90 1.67
CA ALA A 300 -9.74 21.02 0.64
C ALA A 300 -11.07 21.51 1.24
N TRP A 301 -11.44 21.01 2.41
CA TRP A 301 -12.61 21.48 3.15
C TRP A 301 -12.50 22.96 3.53
N TYR A 302 -11.38 23.38 4.12
CA TYR A 302 -11.12 24.78 4.46
C TYR A 302 -11.17 25.69 3.22
N LEU A 303 -10.51 25.31 2.12
CA LEU A 303 -10.48 26.09 0.88
C LEU A 303 -11.86 26.27 0.23
N LYS A 304 -12.77 25.30 0.39
CA LYS A 304 -14.17 25.44 -0.06
C LYS A 304 -15.00 26.25 0.94
N ARG A 305 -14.77 26.08 2.24
CA ARG A 305 -15.46 26.81 3.32
C ARG A 305 -15.11 28.30 3.33
N ARG A 306 -13.86 28.68 3.08
CA ARG A 306 -13.42 30.09 3.06
C ARG A 306 -14.12 30.90 1.96
N VAL A 307 -14.48 30.26 0.85
CA VAL A 307 -15.19 30.90 -0.27
C VAL A 307 -16.67 31.08 0.06
N THR A 308 -17.28 30.07 0.70
CA THR A 308 -18.72 30.08 1.01
C THR A 308 -19.07 30.84 2.30
N HIS A 309 -18.15 30.90 3.26
CA HIS A 309 -18.37 31.51 4.58
C HIS A 309 -17.11 32.24 5.12
N PRO A 310 -16.68 33.36 4.50
CA PRO A 310 -15.57 34.16 5.01
C PRO A 310 -15.90 34.81 6.37
N PRO A 311 -14.93 35.00 7.30
CA PRO A 311 -13.48 34.77 7.13
C PRO A 311 -12.99 33.34 7.44
N ALA A 312 -13.89 32.38 7.76
CA ALA A 312 -13.59 30.96 7.98
C ALA A 312 -12.43 30.62 8.95
N TYR A 313 -12.12 31.48 9.93
CA TYR A 313 -11.04 31.26 10.90
C TYR A 313 -11.20 29.97 11.70
N SER A 314 -12.43 29.63 12.11
CA SER A 314 -12.71 28.37 12.81
C SER A 314 -12.41 27.13 11.96
N ALA A 315 -12.64 27.20 10.64
CA ALA A 315 -12.31 26.12 9.72
C ALA A 315 -10.80 25.99 9.51
N LEU A 316 -10.07 27.12 9.48
CA LEU A 316 -8.61 27.11 9.45
C LEU A 316 -8.04 26.49 10.73
N ALA A 317 -8.51 26.93 11.91
CA ALA A 317 -8.07 26.40 13.20
C ALA A 317 -8.32 24.90 13.31
N MET A 318 -9.51 24.41 12.91
CA MET A 318 -9.83 22.99 12.89
C MET A 318 -8.94 22.20 11.92
N THR A 319 -8.64 22.78 10.75
CA THR A 319 -7.74 22.15 9.76
C THR A 319 -6.34 21.97 10.32
N LEU A 320 -5.78 23.03 10.92
CA LEU A 320 -4.45 22.98 11.54
C LEU A 320 -4.43 22.01 12.71
N LEU A 321 -5.46 22.04 13.58
CA LEU A 321 -5.57 21.13 14.71
C LEU A 321 -5.53 19.66 14.26
N VAL A 322 -6.33 19.27 13.27
CA VAL A 322 -6.36 17.88 12.77
C VAL A 322 -5.02 17.47 12.16
N ILE A 323 -4.37 18.35 11.39
CA ILE A 323 -3.07 18.05 10.78
C ILE A 323 -1.99 17.86 11.85
N VAL A 324 -1.95 18.75 12.85
CA VAL A 324 -0.98 18.67 13.95
C VAL A 324 -1.22 17.43 14.81
N LEU A 325 -2.47 17.16 15.22
CA LEU A 325 -2.81 15.97 15.99
C LEU A 325 -2.47 14.68 15.23
N MET A 326 -2.74 14.65 13.91
CA MET A 326 -2.35 13.52 13.08
C MET A 326 -0.83 13.35 13.06
N GLY A 327 -0.08 14.43 12.87
CA GLY A 327 1.37 14.43 12.89
C GLY A 327 1.96 13.90 14.20
N LEU A 328 1.50 14.44 15.33
CA LEU A 328 1.91 14.00 16.66
C LEU A 328 1.60 12.53 16.90
N ASN A 329 0.42 12.06 16.50
CA ASN A 329 0.05 10.65 16.58
C ASN A 329 1.04 9.76 15.77
N ARG A 330 1.45 10.17 14.56
CA ARG A 330 2.40 9.38 13.75
C ARG A 330 3.80 9.32 14.35
N MET A 331 4.23 10.37 15.05
CA MET A 331 5.48 10.36 15.81
C MET A 331 5.35 9.53 17.08
N TYR A 332 4.25 9.66 17.82
CA TYR A 332 3.95 8.84 18.99
C TYR A 332 3.97 7.35 18.68
N LEU A 333 3.41 6.94 17.54
CA LEU A 333 3.42 5.54 17.10
C LEU A 333 4.83 5.04 16.69
N GLY A 334 5.85 5.91 16.62
CA GLY A 334 7.22 5.57 16.23
C GLY A 334 7.40 5.25 14.75
N VAL A 335 6.42 5.61 13.91
CA VAL A 335 6.38 5.20 12.50
C VAL A 335 6.80 6.30 11.53
N HIS A 336 6.95 7.55 11.99
CA HIS A 336 7.39 8.69 11.19
C HIS A 336 8.21 9.69 12.01
N PHE A 337 9.16 10.35 11.35
CA PHE A 337 9.90 11.48 11.86
C PHE A 337 9.11 12.80 11.72
N ALA A 338 9.56 13.84 12.43
CA ALA A 338 8.96 15.17 12.34
C ALA A 338 9.01 15.74 10.91
N SER A 339 10.13 15.56 10.21
CA SER A 339 10.28 15.96 8.80
C SER A 339 9.26 15.28 7.88
N ASP A 340 9.00 13.98 8.06
CA ASP A 340 8.01 13.24 7.26
C ASP A 340 6.59 13.80 7.42
N VAL A 341 6.27 14.24 8.64
CA VAL A 341 4.99 14.86 9.01
C VAL A 341 4.86 16.22 8.33
N VAL A 342 5.89 17.07 8.41
CA VAL A 342 5.89 18.40 7.78
C VAL A 342 5.78 18.28 6.26
N ILE A 343 6.60 17.43 5.63
CA ILE A 343 6.54 17.18 4.19
C ILE A 343 5.15 16.63 3.80
N GLY A 344 4.61 15.68 4.58
CA GLY A 344 3.27 15.15 4.36
C GLY A 344 2.19 16.23 4.39
N ALA A 345 2.24 17.13 5.37
CA ALA A 345 1.29 18.24 5.48
C ALA A 345 1.38 19.19 4.27
N LEU A 346 2.58 19.61 3.89
CA LEU A 346 2.80 20.52 2.75
C LEU A 346 2.36 19.90 1.42
N VAL A 347 2.73 18.64 1.18
CA VAL A 347 2.35 17.92 -0.04
C VAL A 347 0.83 17.70 -0.07
N GLY A 348 0.23 17.29 1.06
CA GLY A 348 -1.22 17.09 1.16
C GLY A 348 -2.01 18.37 0.89
N SER A 349 -1.61 19.49 1.50
CA SER A 349 -2.21 20.81 1.25
C SER A 349 -2.03 21.27 -0.20
N SER A 350 -0.90 20.95 -0.84
CA SER A 350 -0.66 21.25 -2.26
C SER A 350 -1.58 20.45 -3.19
N VAL A 351 -1.75 19.16 -2.91
CA VAL A 351 -2.70 18.29 -3.63
C VAL A 351 -4.14 18.78 -3.44
N ALA A 352 -4.50 19.25 -2.25
CA ALA A 352 -5.80 19.86 -1.98
C ALA A 352 -6.02 21.12 -2.81
N TRP A 353 -5.03 22.03 -2.83
CA TRP A 353 -5.11 23.26 -3.60
C TRP A 353 -5.30 22.98 -5.10
N ALA A 354 -4.50 22.07 -5.66
CA ALA A 354 -4.60 21.67 -7.07
C ALA A 354 -5.97 21.05 -7.38
N THR A 355 -6.48 20.17 -6.50
CA THR A 355 -7.78 19.53 -6.69
C THR A 355 -8.93 20.52 -6.60
N VAL A 356 -8.90 21.47 -5.66
CA VAL A 356 -9.92 22.52 -5.53
C VAL A 356 -9.89 23.46 -6.73
N LYS A 357 -8.71 23.78 -7.27
CA LYS A 357 -8.59 24.54 -8.52
C LYS A 357 -9.19 23.79 -9.72
N LEU A 358 -8.89 22.51 -9.87
CA LEU A 358 -9.47 21.66 -10.92
C LEU A 358 -10.99 21.50 -10.77
N ASP A 359 -11.51 21.44 -9.55
CA ASP A 359 -12.97 21.36 -9.28
C ASP A 359 -13.72 22.65 -9.67
N ALA A 360 -13.02 23.79 -9.74
CA ALA A 360 -13.55 25.06 -10.21
C ALA A 360 -13.51 25.19 -11.74
N VAL A 361 -12.71 24.40 -12.45
CA VAL A 361 -12.62 24.43 -13.91
C VAL A 361 -13.83 23.71 -14.54
N THR A 362 -14.46 24.35 -15.52
CA THR A 362 -15.55 23.79 -16.32
C THR A 362 -15.11 23.55 -17.77
N VAL A 363 -15.71 22.56 -18.43
CA VAL A 363 -15.36 22.16 -19.81
C VAL A 363 -16.62 22.01 -20.66
N GLY A 364 -16.60 22.58 -21.87
CA GLY A 364 -17.72 22.51 -22.82
C GLY A 364 -18.96 23.23 -22.28
N ASN A 365 -20.11 22.55 -22.23
CA ASN A 365 -21.38 23.06 -21.69
C ASN A 365 -21.34 23.21 -20.16
N GLU A 366 -20.36 23.94 -19.62
CA GLU A 366 -20.20 24.29 -18.19
C GLU A 366 -20.10 23.10 -17.22
N ARG A 367 -19.76 21.90 -17.73
CA ARG A 367 -19.64 20.70 -16.88
C ARG A 367 -18.37 20.77 -16.03
N PRO A 368 -18.43 20.52 -14.72
CA PRO A 368 -17.24 20.47 -13.87
C PRO A 368 -16.24 19.44 -14.38
N MET A 369 -14.96 19.80 -14.50
CA MET A 369 -13.91 18.98 -15.12
C MET A 369 -13.82 17.57 -14.50
N LEU A 370 -13.93 17.47 -13.17
CA LEU A 370 -13.85 16.20 -12.42
C LEU A 370 -15.02 15.23 -12.67
N THR A 371 -16.10 15.71 -13.29
CA THR A 371 -17.23 14.86 -13.72
C THR A 371 -17.05 14.32 -15.14
N THR A 372 -15.98 14.70 -15.85
CA THR A 372 -15.73 14.23 -17.21
C THR A 372 -14.91 12.94 -17.22
N GLY A 373 -15.22 11.99 -18.09
CA GLY A 373 -14.39 10.79 -18.23
C GLY A 373 -12.94 11.08 -18.64
N ARG A 374 -12.68 12.20 -19.33
CA ARG A 374 -11.34 12.53 -19.86
C ARG A 374 -10.29 12.67 -18.76
N ILE A 375 -10.61 13.31 -17.64
CA ILE A 375 -9.64 13.49 -16.54
C ILE A 375 -9.35 12.15 -15.84
N TRP A 376 -10.34 11.27 -15.71
CA TRP A 376 -10.17 9.94 -15.14
C TRP A 376 -9.34 9.03 -16.05
N PHE A 377 -9.53 9.14 -17.36
CA PHE A 377 -8.67 8.48 -18.33
C PHE A 377 -7.22 8.97 -18.25
N LEU A 378 -7.00 10.30 -18.18
CA LEU A 378 -5.66 10.86 -18.03
C LEU A 378 -5.00 10.41 -16.72
N ALA A 379 -5.73 10.43 -15.60
CA ALA A 379 -5.23 9.96 -14.31
C ALA A 379 -4.84 8.47 -14.35
N CYS A 380 -5.69 7.63 -14.95
CA CYS A 380 -5.38 6.21 -15.20
C CYS A 380 -4.08 6.05 -16.01
N LEU A 381 -3.95 6.77 -17.13
CA LEU A 381 -2.77 6.70 -17.99
C LEU A 381 -1.49 7.12 -17.26
N ILE A 382 -1.51 8.24 -16.54
CA ILE A 382 -0.37 8.73 -15.76
C ILE A 382 0.04 7.69 -14.72
N MET A 383 -0.91 7.15 -13.95
CA MET A 383 -0.61 6.16 -12.92
C MET A 383 -0.13 4.83 -13.50
N ALA A 384 -0.65 4.39 -14.65
CA ALA A 384 -0.16 3.19 -15.33
C ALA A 384 1.30 3.36 -15.81
N LEU A 385 1.62 4.53 -16.39
CA LEU A 385 2.99 4.83 -16.84
C LEU A 385 3.95 4.92 -15.66
N LEU A 386 3.56 5.57 -14.56
CA LEU A 386 4.36 5.60 -13.34
C LEU A 386 4.51 4.21 -12.71
N ALA A 387 3.46 3.39 -12.72
CA ALA A 387 3.51 2.02 -12.23
C ALA A 387 4.54 1.19 -13.01
N LEU A 388 4.56 1.32 -14.34
CA LEU A 388 5.53 0.64 -15.20
C LEU A 388 6.96 1.15 -14.97
N ALA A 389 7.14 2.48 -14.88
CA ALA A 389 8.46 3.09 -14.69
C ALA A 389 9.07 2.79 -13.32
N LEU A 390 8.25 2.75 -12.27
CA LEU A 390 8.71 2.60 -10.87
C LEU A 390 8.54 1.18 -10.32
N LYS A 391 7.88 0.28 -11.06
CA LYS A 391 7.54 -1.09 -10.62
C LYS A 391 6.81 -1.13 -9.27
N LEU A 392 5.84 -0.23 -9.07
CA LEU A 392 5.08 -0.12 -7.82
C LEU A 392 3.66 -0.68 -7.97
N PRO A 393 3.30 -1.80 -7.30
CA PRO A 393 1.98 -2.43 -7.46
C PRO A 393 0.83 -1.53 -7.01
N ASN A 394 1.05 -0.66 -6.02
CA ASN A 394 0.05 0.29 -5.55
C ASN A 394 -0.42 1.27 -6.65
N LEU A 395 0.48 1.67 -7.56
CA LEU A 395 0.10 2.54 -8.68
C LEU A 395 -0.74 1.79 -9.73
N VAL A 396 -0.55 0.48 -9.88
CA VAL A 396 -1.41 -0.38 -10.71
C VAL A 396 -2.83 -0.40 -10.15
N TYR A 397 -2.99 -0.57 -8.83
CA TYR A 397 -4.31 -0.57 -8.18
C TYR A 397 -5.02 0.78 -8.31
N LEU A 398 -4.31 1.90 -8.15
CA LEU A 398 -4.88 3.23 -8.32
C LEU A 398 -5.25 3.52 -9.79
N SER A 399 -4.43 3.07 -10.73
CA SER A 399 -4.73 3.10 -12.16
C SER A 399 -6.00 2.32 -12.49
N ALA A 400 -6.13 1.11 -11.96
CA ALA A 400 -7.32 0.27 -12.12
C ALA A 400 -8.59 0.95 -11.57
N LEU A 401 -8.51 1.54 -10.38
CA LEU A 401 -9.62 2.29 -9.79
C LEU A 401 -10.04 3.47 -10.67
N ALA A 402 -9.08 4.26 -11.19
CA ALA A 402 -9.38 5.36 -12.12
C ALA A 402 -9.99 4.89 -13.44
N ALA A 403 -9.55 3.74 -13.97
CA ALA A 403 -10.15 3.09 -15.13
C ALA A 403 -11.60 2.63 -14.86
N GLY A 404 -11.88 2.15 -13.65
CA GLY A 404 -13.23 1.80 -13.20
C GLY A 404 -14.16 3.01 -13.19
N VAL A 405 -13.70 4.13 -12.61
CA VAL A 405 -14.45 5.39 -12.59
C VAL A 405 -14.69 5.92 -14.00
N TYR A 406 -13.66 5.89 -14.86
CA TYR A 406 -13.79 6.24 -16.27
C TYR A 406 -14.90 5.43 -16.96
N THR A 407 -14.91 4.11 -16.75
CA THR A 407 -15.94 3.22 -17.30
C THR A 407 -17.34 3.63 -16.83
N GLY A 408 -17.49 3.92 -15.53
CA GLY A 408 -18.73 4.46 -14.95
C GLY A 408 -19.20 5.76 -15.60
N GLN A 409 -18.30 6.73 -15.78
CA GLN A 409 -18.62 8.02 -16.40
C GLN A 409 -19.01 7.90 -17.89
N VAL A 410 -18.34 7.02 -18.62
CA VAL A 410 -18.67 6.76 -20.04
C VAL A 410 -20.02 6.07 -20.16
N TRP A 411 -20.32 5.12 -19.27
CA TRP A 411 -21.61 4.45 -19.23
C TRP A 411 -22.76 5.45 -19.02
N HIS A 412 -22.64 6.33 -18.02
CA HIS A 412 -23.67 7.33 -17.74
C HIS A 412 -23.89 8.30 -18.92
N LYS A 413 -22.84 8.57 -19.71
CA LYS A 413 -22.96 9.37 -20.94
C LYS A 413 -23.70 8.63 -22.06
N LEU A 414 -23.51 7.32 -22.18
CA LEU A 414 -24.12 6.47 -23.20
C LEU A 414 -25.57 6.11 -22.88
N PHE A 415 -25.85 5.86 -21.61
CA PHE A 415 -27.14 5.39 -21.10
C PHE A 415 -27.63 6.31 -19.97
N PRO A 416 -28.12 7.53 -20.30
CA PRO A 416 -28.63 8.46 -19.31
C PRO A 416 -30.01 8.01 -18.80
N SER A 417 -30.04 6.99 -17.94
CA SER A 417 -31.27 6.46 -17.30
C SER A 417 -31.44 6.86 -15.83
N HIS A 418 -30.44 7.54 -15.26
CA HIS A 418 -30.30 7.68 -13.81
C HIS A 418 -30.76 9.05 -13.30
N LYS A 419 -31.77 9.04 -12.43
CA LYS A 419 -32.00 10.11 -11.44
C LYS A 419 -31.58 9.56 -10.07
N PRO A 420 -30.73 10.27 -9.31
CA PRO A 420 -30.39 9.87 -7.94
C PRO A 420 -31.64 9.74 -7.08
N ALA A 421 -31.62 8.85 -6.08
CA ALA A 421 -32.71 8.73 -5.13
C ALA A 421 -32.97 10.08 -4.43
N SER A 422 -34.21 10.52 -4.47
CA SER A 422 -34.63 11.77 -3.83
C SER A 422 -34.95 11.56 -2.36
N GLN A 423 -35.62 10.45 -2.03
CA GLN A 423 -36.08 10.12 -0.69
C GLN A 423 -35.00 9.45 0.17
N LEU A 424 -35.10 9.60 1.49
CA LEU A 424 -34.13 9.02 2.44
C LEU A 424 -34.06 7.49 2.33
N ASN A 425 -35.19 6.83 2.17
CA ASN A 425 -35.24 5.36 2.05
C ASN A 425 -34.50 4.87 0.79
N GLY A 426 -34.69 5.53 -0.35
CA GLY A 426 -33.94 5.24 -1.58
C GLY A 426 -32.43 5.48 -1.43
N LYS A 427 -32.05 6.55 -0.73
CA LYS A 427 -30.66 6.87 -0.39
C LYS A 427 -30.02 5.79 0.48
N LEU A 428 -30.69 5.37 1.56
CA LEU A 428 -30.21 4.31 2.46
C LEU A 428 -30.11 2.96 1.73
N LEU A 429 -31.09 2.63 0.90
CA LEU A 429 -31.06 1.41 0.10
C LEU A 429 -29.92 1.42 -0.93
N THR A 430 -29.63 2.58 -1.52
CA THR A 430 -28.47 2.75 -2.42
C THR A 430 -27.16 2.54 -1.65
N LEU A 431 -27.03 3.11 -0.44
CA LEU A 431 -25.86 2.88 0.42
C LEU A 431 -25.70 1.40 0.77
N ALA A 432 -26.78 0.71 1.13
CA ALA A 432 -26.75 -0.71 1.46
C ALA A 432 -26.20 -1.54 0.29
N TRP A 433 -26.68 -1.29 -0.93
CA TRP A 433 -26.16 -1.96 -2.14
C TRP A 433 -24.71 -1.59 -2.45
N ILE A 434 -24.30 -0.33 -2.24
CA ILE A 434 -22.90 0.08 -2.39
C ILE A 434 -22.01 -0.74 -1.45
N PHE A 435 -22.31 -0.74 -0.15
CA PHE A 435 -21.51 -1.47 0.84
C PHE A 435 -21.52 -2.98 0.61
N PHE A 436 -22.68 -3.56 0.28
CA PHE A 436 -22.80 -4.99 -0.02
C PHE A 436 -21.87 -5.41 -1.16
N GLY A 437 -21.88 -4.70 -2.29
CA GLY A 437 -21.02 -5.10 -3.39
C GLY A 437 -19.55 -4.71 -3.21
N ILE A 438 -19.22 -3.64 -2.49
CA ILE A 438 -17.83 -3.40 -2.07
C ILE A 438 -17.33 -4.58 -1.26
N ALA A 439 -18.11 -5.05 -0.27
CA ALA A 439 -17.75 -6.19 0.55
C ALA A 439 -17.65 -7.49 -0.27
N ALA A 440 -18.57 -7.72 -1.21
CA ALA A 440 -18.51 -8.89 -2.11
C ALA A 440 -17.28 -8.86 -3.01
N ILE A 441 -17.01 -7.74 -3.69
CA ILE A 441 -15.87 -7.58 -4.62
C ILE A 441 -14.54 -7.76 -3.87
N ILE A 442 -14.37 -7.06 -2.74
CA ILE A 442 -13.14 -7.15 -1.93
C ILE A 442 -13.01 -8.54 -1.30
N GLY A 443 -14.11 -9.11 -0.78
CA GLY A 443 -14.13 -10.43 -0.15
C GLY A 443 -13.77 -11.55 -1.13
N THR A 444 -14.31 -11.52 -2.34
CA THR A 444 -13.96 -12.47 -3.41
C THR A 444 -12.49 -12.33 -3.80
N ALA A 445 -12.01 -11.10 -4.02
CA ALA A 445 -10.61 -10.86 -4.38
C ALA A 445 -9.64 -11.34 -3.29
N TRP A 446 -9.96 -11.05 -2.02
CA TRP A 446 -9.20 -11.51 -0.87
C TRP A 446 -9.20 -13.04 -0.76
N GLY A 447 -10.36 -13.68 -0.94
CA GLY A 447 -10.50 -15.14 -0.93
C GLY A 447 -9.62 -15.81 -1.99
N VAL A 448 -9.67 -15.32 -3.23
CA VAL A 448 -8.82 -15.82 -4.32
C VAL A 448 -7.34 -15.59 -4.02
N ALA A 449 -6.96 -14.43 -3.46
CA ALA A 449 -5.59 -14.15 -3.06
C ALA A 449 -5.07 -15.09 -1.94
N GLN A 450 -5.95 -15.67 -1.12
CA GLN A 450 -5.54 -16.68 -0.14
C GLN A 450 -5.23 -18.04 -0.78
N LEU A 451 -5.79 -18.35 -1.95
CA LEU A 451 -5.64 -19.64 -2.62
C LEU A 451 -4.33 -19.76 -3.43
N THR A 452 -3.65 -18.66 -3.71
CA THR A 452 -2.41 -18.63 -4.49
C THR A 452 -1.22 -18.10 -3.69
N GLY A 453 -0.03 -18.58 -4.02
CA GLY A 453 1.23 -18.00 -3.56
C GLY A 453 1.85 -17.02 -4.57
N LEU A 454 1.31 -16.92 -5.79
CA LEU A 454 1.93 -16.19 -6.90
C LEU A 454 1.53 -14.71 -6.90
N SER A 455 2.52 -13.81 -6.80
CA SER A 455 2.31 -12.36 -6.69
C SER A 455 1.55 -11.75 -7.88
N TRP A 456 1.85 -12.18 -9.10
CA TRP A 456 1.18 -11.68 -10.32
C TRP A 456 -0.31 -12.04 -10.38
N ILE A 457 -0.73 -13.21 -9.88
CA ILE A 457 -2.15 -13.58 -9.80
C ILE A 457 -2.87 -12.66 -8.81
N VAL A 458 -2.27 -12.42 -7.65
CA VAL A 458 -2.81 -11.50 -6.65
C VAL A 458 -2.93 -10.10 -7.23
N LEU A 459 -1.92 -9.62 -7.94
CA LEU A 459 -1.92 -8.31 -8.60
C LEU A 459 -3.09 -8.15 -9.58
N ILE A 460 -3.32 -9.15 -10.45
CA ILE A 460 -4.43 -9.14 -11.43
C ILE A 460 -5.77 -9.12 -10.71
N VAL A 461 -5.98 -10.02 -9.75
CA VAL A 461 -7.25 -10.16 -9.03
C VAL A 461 -7.60 -8.89 -8.26
N VAL A 462 -6.64 -8.30 -7.55
CA VAL A 462 -6.84 -7.07 -6.80
C VAL A 462 -7.07 -5.88 -7.76
N SER A 463 -6.40 -5.83 -8.90
CA SER A 463 -6.63 -4.81 -9.92
C SER A 463 -8.02 -4.92 -10.55
N MET A 464 -8.49 -6.13 -10.84
CA MET A 464 -9.86 -6.37 -11.32
C MET A 464 -10.90 -5.94 -10.29
N ALA A 465 -10.64 -6.20 -9.01
CA ALA A 465 -11.50 -5.76 -7.92
C ALA A 465 -11.55 -4.23 -7.84
N ALA A 466 -10.40 -3.56 -7.84
CA ALA A 466 -10.30 -2.10 -7.82
C ALA A 466 -11.01 -1.44 -9.01
N TRP A 467 -10.87 -2.00 -10.22
CA TRP A 467 -11.60 -1.55 -11.40
C TRP A 467 -13.12 -1.72 -11.23
N SER A 468 -13.57 -2.86 -10.71
CA SER A 468 -14.99 -3.19 -10.55
C SER A 468 -15.73 -2.26 -9.58
N LEU A 469 -15.02 -1.62 -8.64
CA LEU A 469 -15.63 -0.67 -7.69
C LEU A 469 -16.30 0.52 -8.40
N GLY A 470 -15.70 1.04 -9.48
CA GLY A 470 -16.25 2.18 -10.22
C GLY A 470 -17.61 1.88 -10.86
N PRO A 471 -17.71 0.86 -11.74
CA PRO A 471 -18.98 0.42 -12.32
C PRO A 471 -20.00 -0.02 -11.27
N TRP A 472 -19.56 -0.70 -10.20
CA TRP A 472 -20.47 -1.10 -9.13
C TRP A 472 -21.15 0.11 -8.48
N VAL A 473 -20.34 1.06 -8.00
CA VAL A 473 -20.83 2.24 -7.26
C VAL A 473 -21.62 3.20 -8.13
N LEU A 474 -21.18 3.41 -9.38
CA LEU A 474 -21.76 4.43 -10.27
C LEU A 474 -22.92 3.92 -11.14
N ILE A 475 -23.05 2.59 -11.33
CA ILE A 475 -24.04 2.00 -12.25
C ILE A 475 -24.89 0.94 -11.55
N ALA A 476 -24.26 -0.10 -10.99
CA ALA A 476 -25.01 -1.27 -10.52
C ALA A 476 -25.82 -0.97 -9.26
N SER A 477 -25.20 -0.32 -8.26
CA SER A 477 -25.87 -0.07 -6.99
C SER A 477 -27.08 0.85 -7.10
N PRO A 478 -27.09 1.96 -7.87
CA PRO A 478 -28.30 2.78 -8.02
C PRO A 478 -29.44 2.05 -8.75
N GLU A 479 -29.14 1.25 -9.78
CA GLU A 479 -30.17 0.49 -10.52
C GLU A 479 -30.76 -0.64 -9.66
N LEU A 480 -29.91 -1.38 -8.93
CA LEU A 480 -30.37 -2.39 -7.98
C LEU A 480 -31.23 -1.77 -6.89
N ALA A 481 -30.82 -0.63 -6.34
CA ALA A 481 -31.57 0.04 -5.30
C ALA A 481 -32.94 0.53 -5.83
N LYS A 482 -32.99 1.09 -7.04
CA LYS A 482 -34.25 1.48 -7.70
C LYS A 482 -35.15 0.28 -7.97
N TRP A 483 -34.59 -0.83 -8.44
CA TRP A 483 -35.31 -2.08 -8.67
C TRP A 483 -35.88 -2.66 -7.36
N SER A 484 -35.08 -2.69 -6.29
CA SER A 484 -35.50 -3.13 -4.97
C SER A 484 -36.58 -2.23 -4.39
N GLY A 485 -36.43 -0.90 -4.51
CA GLY A 485 -37.43 0.07 -4.05
C GLY A 485 -38.79 -0.11 -4.73
N LYS A 486 -38.80 -0.37 -6.05
CA LYS A 486 -40.04 -0.70 -6.77
C LYS A 486 -40.71 -1.97 -6.24
N ARG A 487 -39.94 -3.02 -5.91
CA ARG A 487 -40.48 -4.25 -5.32
C ARG A 487 -41.00 -4.07 -3.89
N LEU A 488 -40.45 -3.11 -3.16
CA LEU A 488 -40.94 -2.69 -1.84
C LEU A 488 -42.18 -1.77 -1.92
N GLY A 489 -42.72 -1.53 -3.11
CA GLY A 489 -43.91 -0.71 -3.32
C GLY A 489 -43.68 0.80 -3.27
N TRP A 490 -42.42 1.27 -3.31
CA TRP A 490 -42.11 2.70 -3.29
C TRP A 490 -42.52 3.35 -4.63
N ARG A 491 -43.50 4.26 -4.57
CA ARG A 491 -44.02 4.99 -5.74
C ARG A 491 -43.08 6.09 -6.23
N GLU A 492 -42.22 6.60 -5.35
CA GLU A 492 -41.22 7.63 -5.63
C GLU A 492 -39.82 7.16 -5.21
N TRP A 493 -38.80 7.56 -5.97
CA TRP A 493 -37.39 7.13 -5.83
C TRP A 493 -36.48 8.31 -5.51
#